data_AF-A0A8T4YI10-F1
#
_entry.id   AF-A0A8T4YI10-F1
#
_cell.length_a   1.000
_cell.length_b   1.000
_cell.length_c   1.000
_cell.angle_alpha   90.00
_cell.angle_beta   90.00
_cell.angle_gamma   90.00
#
_symmetry.space_group_name_H-M   'P 1'
#
loop_
_entity.id
_entity.type
_entity.pdbx_description
1 polymer ?
#
loop_
_entity_poly.entity_id
_entity_poly.type
_entity_poly.pdbx_seq_one_letter_code
_entity_poly.pdbx_strand_id
1 'polypeptide(L)' 'MTERLGAKYNSVKAVFAQLSEDGLLIREGRGNYSPNLPKIILSLMDRIETLEKERK' A
#
# COMPACT_ATOMS: atom_id res chain seq x y z
N MET A 1 1.65 -13.88 7.14
CA MET A 1 1.80 -12.74 6.20
C MET A 1 2.61 -13.14 4.98
N THR A 2 3.85 -13.57 5.16
CA THR A 2 4.73 -14.10 4.11
C THR A 2 4.22 -15.38 3.46
N GLU A 3 3.69 -16.29 4.27
CA GLU A 3 3.09 -17.56 3.81
C GLU A 3 1.91 -17.33 2.86
N ARG A 4 1.02 -16.37 3.18
CA ARG A 4 -0.11 -15.98 2.33
C ARG A 4 0.32 -15.36 0.99
N LEU A 5 1.50 -14.74 0.97
CA LEU A 5 2.05 -14.06 -0.21
C LEU A 5 3.05 -14.94 -0.98
N GLY A 6 3.36 -16.15 -0.51
CA GLY A 6 4.38 -17.02 -1.10
C GLY A 6 5.76 -16.35 -1.20
N ALA A 7 6.06 -15.36 -0.35
CA ALA A 7 7.20 -14.45 -0.51
C ALA A 7 8.16 -14.47 0.68
N LYS A 8 9.43 -14.15 0.43
CA LYS A 8 10.47 -14.07 1.47
C LYS A 8 10.14 -12.98 2.49
N TYR A 9 10.40 -13.27 3.77
CA TYR A 9 10.10 -12.35 4.88
C TYR A 9 10.72 -10.96 4.71
N ASN A 10 12.00 -10.88 4.37
CA ASN A 10 12.68 -9.60 4.20
C ASN A 10 12.08 -8.77 3.05
N SER A 11 11.63 -9.42 1.97
CA SER A 11 10.96 -8.75 0.85
C SER A 11 9.61 -8.19 1.27
N VAL A 12 8.79 -8.99 1.97
CA VAL A 12 7.49 -8.54 2.47
C VAL A 12 7.64 -7.40 3.49
N LYS A 13 8.63 -7.51 4.39
CA LYS A 13 8.93 -6.46 5.38
C LYS A 13 9.34 -5.15 4.70
N ALA A 14 10.20 -5.21 3.69
CA ALA A 14 10.63 -4.02 2.95
C ALA A 14 9.47 -3.34 2.22
N VAL A 15 8.62 -4.13 1.53
CA VAL A 15 7.44 -3.59 0.84
C VAL A 15 6.45 -2.98 1.83
N PHE A 16 6.19 -3.59 2.98
CA PHE A 16 5.28 -3.04 3.97
C PHE A 16 5.81 -1.79 4.67
N ALA A 17 7.13 -1.68 4.85
CA ALA A 17 7.75 -0.45 5.29
C ALA A 17 7.53 0.67 4.25
N GLN A 18 7.80 0.40 2.97
CA GLN A 18 7.58 1.37 1.90
C GLN A 18 6.11 1.79 1.80
N LEU A 19 5.16 0.85 1.82
CA LEU A 19 3.73 1.17 1.79
C LEU A 19 3.28 2.01 2.99
N SER A 20 4.00 1.91 4.13
CA SER A 20 3.75 2.76 5.28
C SER A 20 4.32 4.17 5.09
N GLU A 21 5.50 4.30 4.49
CA GLU A 21 6.09 5.59 4.09
C GLU A 21 5.22 6.32 3.05
N ASP A 22 4.64 5.57 2.10
CA ASP A 22 3.70 6.08 1.09
C ASP A 22 2.33 6.46 1.70
N GLY A 23 2.12 6.17 3.00
CA GLY A 23 0.91 6.45 3.75
C GLY A 23 -0.25 5.50 3.44
N LEU A 24 -0.04 4.43 2.67
CA LEU A 24 -1.05 3.41 2.34
C LEU A 24 -1.28 2.43 3.50
N LEU A 25 -0.29 2.26 4.36
CA LEU A 25 -0.38 1.48 5.60
C LEU A 25 -0.07 2.36 6.83
N ILE A 26 -0.77 2.09 7.92
CA ILE A 26 -0.48 2.65 9.23
C ILE A 26 0.30 1.60 10.03
N ARG A 27 1.43 2.01 10.60
CA ARG A 27 2.24 1.13 11.44
C ARG A 27 1.73 1.17 12.88
N GLU A 28 1.00 0.12 13.26
CA GLU A 28 0.46 -0.06 14.62
C GLU A 28 1.52 -0.52 15.62
N GLY A 29 2.63 -1.09 15.14
CA GLY A 29 3.70 -1.61 16.01
C GLY A 29 4.82 -2.32 15.25
N ARG A 30 5.65 -3.10 15.97
CA ARG A 30 6.71 -3.89 15.33
C ARG A 30 6.11 -5.02 14.50
N GLY A 31 6.21 -4.90 13.19
CA GLY A 31 5.73 -5.92 12.24
C GLY A 31 4.21 -6.00 12.12
N ASN A 32 3.49 -5.02 12.67
CA ASN A 32 2.03 -4.94 12.58
C ASN A 32 1.61 -3.67 11.84
N TYR A 33 0.74 -3.84 10.85
CA TYR A 33 0.29 -2.79 9.95
C TYR A 33 -1.22 -2.91 9.74
N SER A 34 -1.91 -1.78 9.69
CA SER A 34 -3.32 -1.68 9.32
C SER A 34 -3.46 -0.88 8.00
N PRO A 35 -4.50 -1.13 7.19
CA PRO A 35 -4.71 -0.37 5.96
C PRO A 35 -5.16 1.07 6.25
N ASN A 36 -4.53 2.05 5.59
CA ASN A 36 -5.02 3.42 5.59
C ASN A 36 -6.09 3.58 4.50
N LEU A 37 -7.31 3.11 4.78
CA LEU A 37 -8.40 3.09 3.80
C LEU A 37 -8.67 4.46 3.16
N PRO A 38 -8.73 5.59 3.89
CA PRO A 38 -8.91 6.91 3.28
C PRO A 38 -7.84 7.23 2.23
N LYS A 39 -6.56 7.01 2.55
CA LYS A 39 -5.45 7.30 1.62
C LYS A 39 -5.47 6.38 0.40
N ILE A 40 -5.78 5.10 0.59
CA ILE A 40 -5.92 4.12 -0.49
C ILE A 40 -7.00 4.57 -1.47
N ILE A 41 -8.18 4.95 -0.97
CA ILE A 41 -9.30 5.41 -1.82
C ILE A 41 -8.90 6.65 -2.61
N LEU A 42 -8.31 7.66 -1.96
CA LEU A 42 -7.85 8.87 -2.65
C LEU A 42 -6.81 8.56 -3.73
N SER A 43 -5.83 7.71 -3.43
CA SER A 43 -4.82 7.29 -4.42
C SER A 43 -5.43 6.57 -5.62
N LEU A 44 -6.48 5.76 -5.42
CA LEU A 44 -7.20 5.13 -6.52
C LEU A 44 -7.97 6.14 -7.36
N MET A 45 -8.63 7.12 -6.73
CA MET A 45 -9.34 8.19 -7.43
C MET A 45 -8.40 9.01 -8.30
N ASP A 46 -7.25 9.44 -7.77
CA ASP A 46 -6.24 10.20 -8.51
C ASP A 46 -5.74 9.42 -9.75
N ARG A 47 -5.53 8.11 -9.61
CA ARG A 47 -5.10 7.24 -10.70
C ARG A 47 -6.17 7.07 -11.78
N ILE A 48 -7.44 6.92 -11.38
CA ILE A 48 -8.55 6.84 -12.32
C ILE A 48 -8.69 8.15 -13.09
N GLU A 49 -8.65 9.28 -12.39
CA GLU A 49 -8.75 10.60 -13.03
C GLU A 49 -7.62 10.83 -14.03
N THR A 50 -6.39 10.41 -13.70
CA THR A 50 -5.25 10.48 -14.62
C THR A 50 -5.49 9.63 -15.87
N LEU A 51 -5.94 8.38 -15.71
CA LEU A 51 -6.25 7.49 -16.83
C LEU A 51 -7.40 8.00 -17.70
N GLU A 52 -8.38 8.67 -17.11
CA GLU A 52 -9.49 9.29 -17.85
C GLU A 52 -9.03 10.52 -18.64
N LYS A 53 -8.12 11.33 -18.09
CA LYS A 53 -7.51 12.47 -18.80
C LYS A 53 -6.66 12.03 -19.98
N GLU A 54 -5.88 10.96 -19.84
CA GLU A 54 -5.04 10.42 -20.92
C GLU A 54 -5.85 9.79 -22.07
N ARG A 55 -7.12 9.44 -21.84
CA ARG A 55 -8.02 8.87 -22.86
C ARG A 55 -8.78 9.92 -23.68
N LYS A 56 -8.76 11.20 -23.27
CA LYS A 56 -9.41 12.31 -23.97
C LYS A 56 -8.41 13.07 -24.83
#